data_AF-A0A0E1VZ66-F1
#
_entry.id   AF-A0A0E1VZ66-F1
#
_cell.length_a   1.000
_cell.length_b   1.000
_cell.length_c   1.000
_cell.angle_alpha   90.00
_cell.angle_beta   90.00
_cell.angle_gamma   90.00
#
_symmetry.space_group_name_H-M   'P 1'
#
loop_
_entity.id
_entity.type
_entity.pdbx_description
1 polymer ?
#
loop_
_entity_poly.entity_id
_entity_poly.type
_entity_poly.pdbx_seq_one_letter_code
_entity_poly.pdbx_strand_id
1 'polypeptide(L)'
;MDFNSTYCFKLKQKVTGKPFPIIGTRIQRHGASPVHSTYNVNSRMKSRSSLYIFLGFFLAGMGGCGTGATSPASTPTVAQATLDSARAAYDAGDYRRTIALLGGHAREIDGADVNTQVAAHKLLAFSYCLTRRTTQCRAEFSRILDLNPRFDLSPAEKGHPIWGPAFEYARRKHALS
;
A
#
# COMPACT_ATOMS: atom_id res chain seq x y z
N MET A 1 14.42 8.63 2.43
CA MET A 1 13.45 7.84 1.66
C MET A 1 12.43 8.76 1.03
N ASP A 2 12.64 9.11 -0.24
CA ASP A 2 11.79 10.02 -0.98
C ASP A 2 10.51 9.32 -1.45
N PHE A 3 9.38 9.65 -0.81
CA PHE A 3 8.03 9.33 -1.28
C PHE A 3 7.65 10.18 -2.54
N ASN A 4 8.62 10.52 -3.40
CA ASN A 4 8.58 11.78 -4.17
C ASN A 4 8.49 11.64 -5.70
N SER A 5 7.94 10.58 -6.28
CA SER A 5 7.59 10.65 -7.71
C SER A 5 6.46 9.72 -8.12
N THR A 6 6.55 8.45 -7.76
CA THR A 6 5.59 7.43 -8.23
C THR A 6 4.17 7.66 -7.68
N TYR A 7 4.06 8.14 -6.43
CA TYR A 7 2.77 8.32 -5.76
C TYR A 7 2.02 9.59 -6.18
N CYS A 8 2.76 10.67 -6.51
CA CYS A 8 2.15 11.90 -7.04
C CYS A 8 1.53 11.65 -8.44
N PHE A 9 2.15 10.78 -9.24
CA PHE A 9 1.64 10.42 -10.56
C PHE A 9 0.31 9.64 -10.49
N LYS A 10 0.21 8.67 -9.56
CA LYS A 10 -1.01 7.88 -9.35
C LYS A 10 -2.19 8.72 -8.83
N LEU A 11 -1.95 9.71 -7.97
CA LEU A 11 -2.99 10.61 -7.48
C LEU A 11 -3.45 11.61 -8.55
N LYS A 12 -2.55 12.13 -9.39
CA LYS A 12 -2.90 12.99 -10.54
C LYS A 12 -3.76 12.27 -11.58
N GLN A 13 -3.53 10.98 -11.85
CA GLN A 13 -4.33 10.20 -12.81
C GLN A 13 -5.80 10.04 -12.39
N LYS A 14 -6.11 10.04 -11.07
CA LYS A 14 -7.50 9.92 -10.59
C LYS A 14 -8.29 11.23 -10.69
N VAL A 15 -7.61 12.38 -10.84
CA VAL A 15 -8.23 13.72 -10.90
C VAL A 15 -8.47 14.17 -12.35
N THR A 16 -7.68 13.70 -13.31
CA THR A 16 -7.90 13.99 -14.73
C THR A 16 -8.92 13.01 -15.31
N GLY A 17 -10.21 13.28 -15.14
CA GLY A 17 -11.31 12.55 -15.79
C GLY A 17 -11.15 12.58 -17.31
N LYS A 18 -10.49 11.57 -17.88
CA LYS A 18 -10.52 11.32 -19.32
C LYS A 18 -11.85 10.62 -19.64
N PRO A 19 -12.67 11.16 -20.56
CA PRO A 19 -13.92 10.51 -20.95
C PRO A 19 -13.62 9.19 -21.65
N PHE A 20 -14.26 8.13 -21.18
CA PHE A 20 -14.32 6.86 -21.90
C PHE A 20 -15.13 7.05 -23.19
N PRO A 21 -14.67 6.54 -24.35
CA PRO A 21 -15.48 6.53 -25.55
C PRO A 21 -16.67 5.60 -25.35
N ILE A 22 -17.86 6.16 -25.58
CA ILE A 22 -19.15 5.49 -25.43
C ILE A 22 -19.38 4.66 -26.70
N ILE A 23 -18.94 3.40 -26.69
CA ILE A 23 -19.36 2.43 -27.71
C ILE A 23 -20.73 1.93 -27.31
N GLY A 24 -21.74 2.43 -28.04
CA GLY A 24 -23.13 2.08 -27.85
C GLY A 24 -23.38 0.60 -28.02
N THR A 25 -24.04 0.00 -27.03
CA THR A 25 -24.76 -1.25 -27.22
C THR A 25 -26.19 -1.09 -26.70
N ARG A 26 -27.08 -1.25 -27.67
CA ARG A 26 -28.54 -1.32 -27.65
C ARG A 26 -29.13 -1.94 -26.37
N ILE A 27 -30.05 -1.19 -25.76
CA ILE A 27 -31.02 -1.64 -24.75
C ILE A 27 -31.88 -2.76 -25.32
N GLN A 28 -31.96 -3.90 -24.61
CA GLN A 28 -33.08 -4.84 -24.71
C GLN A 28 -33.62 -5.09 -23.29
N ARG A 29 -34.91 -4.76 -23.11
CA ARG A 29 -35.69 -4.90 -21.88
C ARG A 29 -36.50 -6.19 -21.96
N HIS A 30 -36.21 -7.16 -21.11
CA HIS A 30 -37.11 -8.24 -20.66
C HIS A 30 -36.56 -8.65 -19.28
N GLY A 31 -37.27 -8.86 -18.18
CA GLY A 31 -38.67 -9.09 -17.86
C GLY A 31 -38.65 -9.96 -16.58
N ALA A 32 -39.35 -9.53 -15.52
CA ALA A 32 -39.83 -10.25 -14.33
C ALA A 32 -38.97 -11.30 -13.55
N SER A 33 -39.03 -11.16 -12.22
CA SER A 33 -38.66 -12.05 -11.08
C SER A 33 -39.10 -13.55 -11.22
N PRO A 34 -38.86 -14.51 -10.26
CA PRO A 34 -38.39 -14.39 -8.87
C PRO A 34 -37.48 -15.56 -8.30
N VAL A 35 -37.00 -15.36 -7.06
CA VAL A 35 -36.87 -16.33 -5.93
C VAL A 35 -35.93 -17.56 -5.99
N HIS A 36 -35.06 -17.60 -4.95
CA HIS A 36 -34.41 -18.74 -4.27
C HIS A 36 -33.35 -19.56 -5.02
N SER A 37 -32.10 -19.53 -4.55
CA SER A 37 -31.18 -20.65 -4.76
C SER A 37 -30.21 -20.82 -3.60
N THR A 38 -30.40 -21.95 -2.94
CA THR A 38 -29.58 -22.58 -1.91
C THR A 38 -28.13 -22.75 -2.38
N TYR A 39 -27.18 -22.31 -1.57
CA TYR A 39 -25.76 -22.55 -1.81
C TYR A 39 -25.43 -24.04 -1.59
N ASN A 40 -25.17 -24.75 -2.70
CA ASN A 40 -24.64 -26.10 -2.70
C ASN A 40 -23.11 -26.03 -2.84
N VAL A 41 -22.38 -26.33 -1.75
CA VAL A 41 -20.92 -26.45 -1.74
C VAL A 41 -20.54 -27.89 -2.07
N ASN A 42 -20.17 -28.14 -3.32
CA ASN A 42 -19.50 -29.36 -3.74
C ASN A 42 -18.35 -29.03 -4.70
N SER A 43 -17.22 -28.62 -4.13
CA SER A 43 -15.96 -28.42 -4.86
C SER A 43 -15.09 -29.66 -4.75
N ARG A 44 -15.41 -30.69 -5.55
CA ARG A 44 -14.56 -31.86 -5.72
C ARG A 44 -13.44 -31.49 -6.72
N MET A 45 -12.29 -31.01 -6.22
CA MET A 45 -11.12 -30.71 -7.05
C MET A 45 -10.56 -32.01 -7.66
N LYS A 46 -10.83 -32.24 -8.94
CA LYS A 46 -10.16 -33.27 -9.74
C LYS A 46 -8.82 -32.69 -10.23
N SER A 47 -7.79 -32.85 -9.41
CA SER A 47 -6.40 -32.69 -9.84
C SER A 47 -6.11 -33.73 -10.92
N ARG A 48 -5.84 -33.29 -12.15
CA ARG A 48 -5.32 -34.16 -13.21
C ARG A 48 -3.91 -33.71 -13.53
N SER A 49 -2.98 -34.45 -12.94
CA SER A 49 -1.59 -34.55 -13.36
C SER A 49 -1.50 -34.71 -14.88
N SER A 50 -0.67 -33.88 -15.51
CA SER A 50 -0.22 -34.10 -16.88
C SER A 50 1.29 -33.99 -16.88
N LEU A 51 1.92 -35.16 -16.75
CA LEU A 51 3.33 -35.41 -16.98
C LEU A 51 3.57 -35.55 -18.50
N TYR A 52 4.83 -35.47 -18.92
CA TYR A 52 5.43 -35.75 -20.24
C TYR A 52 5.76 -34.50 -21.08
N ILE A 53 7.00 -34.00 -20.98
CA ILE A 53 8.20 -34.36 -21.78
C ILE A 53 8.11 -33.83 -23.22
N PHE A 54 8.81 -32.72 -23.48
CA PHE A 54 9.49 -32.52 -24.75
C PHE A 54 10.96 -32.17 -24.48
N LEU A 55 11.76 -33.19 -24.77
CA LEU A 55 13.20 -33.21 -24.96
C LEU A 55 13.58 -32.27 -26.12
N GLY A 56 14.53 -31.36 -25.91
CA GLY A 56 14.90 -30.36 -26.92
C GLY A 56 16.18 -29.60 -26.59
N PHE A 57 17.28 -30.33 -26.65
CA PHE A 57 18.68 -29.93 -26.51
C PHE A 57 19.05 -28.74 -27.43
N PHE A 58 19.39 -27.58 -26.87
CA PHE A 58 20.09 -26.50 -27.59
C PHE A 58 21.46 -26.26 -26.93
N LEU A 59 22.49 -26.74 -27.64
CA LEU A 59 23.90 -26.70 -27.31
C LEU A 59 24.49 -25.29 -27.33
N ALA A 60 25.38 -25.05 -26.36
CA ALA A 60 26.62 -24.26 -26.45
C ALA A 60 26.54 -22.73 -26.70
N GLY A 61 26.79 -21.97 -25.62
CA GLY A 61 27.36 -20.63 -25.66
C GLY A 61 28.24 -20.38 -24.42
N MET A 62 29.56 -20.54 -24.56
CA MET A 62 30.56 -20.12 -23.57
C MET A 62 30.67 -18.60 -23.56
N GLY A 63 30.75 -17.99 -22.36
CA GLY A 63 31.26 -16.62 -22.23
C GLY A 63 30.78 -15.87 -20.99
N GLY A 64 31.61 -15.82 -19.95
CA GLY A 64 31.57 -14.77 -18.92
C GLY A 64 31.43 -15.26 -17.48
N CYS A 65 32.54 -15.59 -16.83
CA CYS A 65 32.61 -15.54 -15.36
C CYS A 65 32.74 -14.07 -14.95
N GLY A 66 31.61 -13.37 -14.88
CA GLY A 66 31.51 -12.15 -14.11
C GLY A 66 31.13 -12.52 -12.69
N THR A 67 32.11 -12.72 -11.81
CA THR A 67 31.91 -12.71 -10.35
C THR A 67 31.51 -11.29 -9.93
N GLY A 68 30.27 -10.92 -10.24
CA GLY A 68 29.57 -9.87 -9.53
C GLY A 68 29.26 -10.43 -8.15
N ALA A 69 29.90 -9.87 -7.13
CA ALA A 69 29.56 -10.14 -5.74
C ALA A 69 28.06 -9.94 -5.56
N THR A 70 27.32 -11.05 -5.51
CA THR A 70 25.90 -11.04 -5.16
C THR A 70 25.90 -10.73 -3.67
N SER A 71 25.65 -9.46 -3.31
CA SER A 71 25.40 -9.07 -1.93
C SER A 71 24.35 -10.02 -1.36
N PRO A 72 24.52 -10.56 -0.13
CA PRO A 72 23.51 -11.42 0.44
C PRO A 72 22.21 -10.63 0.50
N ALA A 73 21.18 -11.13 -0.20
CA ALA A 73 19.86 -10.54 -0.17
C ALA A 73 19.35 -10.63 1.28
N SER A 74 19.41 -9.52 2.02
CA SER A 74 18.90 -9.41 3.37
C SER A 74 17.42 -9.77 3.36
N THR A 75 17.05 -10.84 4.07
CA THR A 75 15.63 -11.17 4.28
C THR A 75 14.96 -9.97 4.96
N PRO A 76 13.84 -9.45 4.43
CA PRO A 76 13.17 -8.31 5.03
C PRO A 76 12.72 -8.66 6.45
N THR A 77 12.92 -7.72 7.38
CA THR A 77 12.39 -7.86 8.74
C THR A 77 10.86 -7.91 8.70
N VAL A 78 10.23 -8.46 9.75
CA VAL A 78 8.77 -8.47 9.85
C VAL A 78 8.19 -7.06 9.75
N ALA A 79 8.84 -6.07 10.38
CA ALA A 79 8.45 -4.67 10.30
C ALA A 79 8.45 -4.14 8.85
N GLN A 80 9.51 -4.43 8.10
CA GLN A 80 9.63 -4.01 6.70
C GLN A 80 8.57 -4.69 5.83
N ALA A 81 8.39 -6.01 5.98
CA ALA A 81 7.37 -6.77 5.25
C ALA A 81 5.94 -6.28 5.55
N THR A 82 5.65 -5.94 6.81
CA THR A 82 4.37 -5.33 7.21
C THR A 82 4.19 -3.97 6.57
N LEU A 83 5.21 -3.11 6.59
CA LEU A 83 5.17 -1.79 5.99
C LEU A 83 4.92 -1.86 4.48
N ASP A 84 5.55 -2.79 3.79
CA ASP A 84 5.36 -3.00 2.35
C ASP A 84 3.94 -3.50 2.04
N SER A 85 3.41 -4.42 2.85
CA SER A 85 2.01 -4.86 2.76
C SER A 85 1.04 -3.70 3.01
N ALA A 86 1.35 -2.83 3.97
CA ALA A 86 0.53 -1.68 4.32
C ALA A 86 0.54 -0.61 3.22
N ARG A 87 1.69 -0.40 2.56
CA ARG A 87 1.80 0.45 1.36
C ARG A 87 0.93 -0.08 0.23
N ALA A 88 1.00 -1.37 -0.06
CA ALA A 88 0.16 -1.98 -1.09
C ALA A 88 -1.34 -1.81 -0.80
N ALA A 89 -1.77 -1.98 0.45
CA ALA A 89 -3.15 -1.73 0.86
C ALA A 89 -3.54 -0.23 0.71
N TYR A 90 -2.65 0.68 1.08
CA TYR A 90 -2.88 2.13 0.98
C TYR A 90 -3.05 2.55 -0.48
N ASP A 91 -2.20 2.04 -1.37
CA ASP A 91 -2.22 2.33 -2.81
C ASP A 91 -3.48 1.77 -3.49
N ALA A 92 -4.02 0.67 -2.97
CA ALA A 92 -5.32 0.13 -3.39
C ALA A 92 -6.51 0.95 -2.85
N GLY A 93 -6.27 1.94 -1.99
CA GLY A 93 -7.31 2.74 -1.32
C GLY A 93 -7.94 2.04 -0.12
N ASP A 94 -7.39 0.90 0.33
CA ASP A 94 -7.86 0.17 1.51
C ASP A 94 -7.18 0.68 2.78
N TYR A 95 -7.54 1.91 3.16
CA TYR A 95 -6.99 2.57 4.33
C TYR A 95 -7.34 1.85 5.64
N ARG A 96 -8.45 1.12 5.68
CA ARG A 96 -8.82 0.32 6.87
C ARG A 96 -7.88 -0.87 7.03
N ARG A 97 -7.53 -1.54 5.93
CA ARG A 97 -6.53 -2.61 5.95
C ARG A 97 -5.14 -2.09 6.29
N THR A 98 -4.73 -0.93 5.76
CA THR A 98 -3.48 -0.28 6.14
C THR A 98 -3.41 -0.06 7.66
N ILE A 99 -4.47 0.50 8.26
CA ILE A 99 -4.57 0.71 9.71
C ILE A 99 -4.46 -0.62 10.47
N ALA A 100 -5.20 -1.65 10.02
CA ALA A 100 -5.18 -2.96 10.68
C ALA A 100 -3.81 -3.65 10.59
N LEU A 101 -3.11 -3.54 9.46
CA LEU A 101 -1.77 -4.09 9.27
C LEU A 101 -0.76 -3.45 10.22
N LEU A 102 -0.67 -2.13 10.21
CA LEU A 102 0.34 -1.41 10.99
C LEU A 102 -0.01 -1.42 12.49
N GLY A 103 -1.28 -1.29 12.85
CA GLY A 103 -1.72 -1.37 14.24
C GLY A 103 -1.59 -2.78 14.84
N GLY A 104 -1.79 -3.83 14.02
CA GLY A 104 -1.64 -5.23 14.45
C GLY A 104 -0.20 -5.67 14.67
N HIS A 105 0.78 -4.91 14.16
CA HIS A 105 2.21 -5.19 14.29
C HIS A 105 2.96 -4.02 14.93
N ALA A 106 2.30 -3.29 15.84
CA ALA A 106 2.89 -2.11 16.46
C ALA A 106 4.22 -2.42 17.15
N ARG A 107 4.32 -3.57 17.84
CA ARG A 107 5.54 -4.01 18.51
C ARG A 107 6.72 -4.18 17.55
N GLU A 108 6.48 -4.80 16.39
CA GLU A 108 7.50 -5.02 15.37
C GLU A 108 7.93 -3.69 14.75
N ILE A 109 6.98 -2.77 14.52
CA ILE A 109 7.26 -1.42 14.04
C ILE A 109 8.10 -0.66 15.07
N ASP A 110 7.70 -0.62 16.35
CA ASP A 110 8.39 0.10 17.43
C ASP A 110 9.84 -0.39 17.64
N GLY A 111 10.10 -1.68 17.34
CA GLY A 111 11.44 -2.27 17.38
C GLY A 111 12.27 -2.10 16.11
N ALA A 112 11.72 -1.51 15.05
CA ALA A 112 12.43 -1.31 13.78
C ALA A 112 13.37 -0.10 13.84
N ASP A 113 14.16 0.11 12.79
CA ASP A 113 14.94 1.36 12.68
C ASP A 113 14.03 2.59 12.53
N VAL A 114 14.54 3.75 12.91
CA VAL A 114 13.77 5.01 12.95
C VAL A 114 13.14 5.36 11.60
N ASN A 115 13.76 5.04 10.47
CA ASN A 115 13.17 5.37 9.17
C ASN A 115 11.95 4.50 8.87
N THR A 116 12.01 3.21 9.23
CA THR A 116 10.87 2.29 9.12
C THR A 116 9.73 2.74 10.02
N GLN A 117 10.02 3.12 11.27
CA GLN A 117 9.04 3.68 12.20
C GLN A 117 8.36 4.93 11.64
N VAL A 118 9.15 5.93 11.22
CA VAL A 118 8.62 7.19 10.64
C VAL A 118 7.75 6.90 9.41
N ALA A 119 8.18 6.00 8.53
CA ALA A 119 7.40 5.64 7.35
C ALA A 119 6.07 4.94 7.71
N ALA A 120 6.07 4.05 8.70
CA ALA A 120 4.87 3.39 9.19
C ALA A 120 3.89 4.37 9.84
N HIS A 121 4.35 5.21 10.76
CA HIS A 121 3.51 6.21 11.41
C HIS A 121 2.98 7.25 10.41
N LYS A 122 3.76 7.62 9.39
CA LYS A 122 3.29 8.52 8.32
C LYS A 122 2.12 7.90 7.55
N LEU A 123 2.24 6.61 7.19
CA LEU A 123 1.20 5.90 6.46
C LEU A 123 -0.08 5.70 7.32
N LEU A 124 0.09 5.42 8.62
CA LEU A 124 -1.01 5.40 9.58
C LEU A 124 -1.70 6.77 9.69
N ALA A 125 -0.93 7.85 9.83
CA ALA A 125 -1.46 9.21 9.93
C ALA A 125 -2.35 9.54 8.71
N PHE A 126 -1.82 9.34 7.50
CA PHE A 126 -2.59 9.58 6.27
C PHE A 126 -3.84 8.72 6.20
N SER A 127 -3.76 7.44 6.54
CA SER A 127 -4.90 6.51 6.54
C SER A 127 -5.99 6.93 7.54
N TYR A 128 -5.61 7.35 8.75
CA TYR A 128 -6.56 7.87 9.73
C TYR A 128 -7.22 9.17 9.25
N CYS A 129 -6.46 10.06 8.64
CA CYS A 129 -7.01 11.29 8.08
C CYS A 129 -8.04 11.01 6.97
N LEU A 130 -7.77 10.07 6.05
CA LEU A 130 -8.68 9.70 4.97
C LEU A 130 -9.93 8.95 5.47
N THR A 131 -9.86 8.33 6.65
CA THR A 131 -10.99 7.64 7.30
C THR A 131 -11.75 8.51 8.30
N ARG A 132 -11.52 9.84 8.30
CA ARG A 132 -12.15 10.85 9.19
C ARG A 132 -11.86 10.64 10.69
N ARG A 133 -10.77 9.95 11.02
CA ARG A 133 -10.29 9.71 12.39
C ARG A 133 -9.20 10.73 12.75
N THR A 134 -9.59 11.99 12.85
CA THR A 134 -8.65 13.13 12.94
C THR A 134 -7.80 13.14 14.20
N THR A 135 -8.35 12.71 15.35
CA THR A 135 -7.61 12.59 16.61
C THR A 135 -6.44 11.61 16.47
N GLN A 136 -6.71 10.41 15.92
CA GLN A 136 -5.67 9.41 15.67
C GLN A 136 -4.67 9.91 14.62
N CYS A 137 -5.14 10.55 13.54
CA CYS A 137 -4.25 11.12 12.53
C CYS A 137 -3.21 12.08 13.13
N ARG A 138 -3.64 12.99 14.02
CA ARG A 138 -2.74 13.92 14.71
C ARG A 138 -1.81 13.23 15.70
N ALA A 139 -2.29 12.19 16.38
CA ALA A 139 -1.48 11.41 17.31
C ALA A 139 -0.32 10.70 16.59
N GLU A 140 -0.57 10.11 15.41
CA GLU A 140 0.49 9.49 14.63
C GLU A 140 1.52 10.52 14.12
N PHE A 141 1.10 11.72 13.71
CA PHE A 141 2.05 12.79 13.42
C PHE A 141 2.86 13.23 14.63
N SER A 142 2.26 13.21 15.82
CA SER A 142 2.98 13.53 17.07
C SER A 142 4.07 12.50 17.32
N ARG A 143 3.77 11.19 17.17
CA ARG A 143 4.77 10.11 17.27
C ARG A 143 5.92 10.28 16.28
N ILE A 144 5.63 10.69 15.04
CA ILE A 144 6.68 10.96 14.06
C ILE A 144 7.62 12.07 14.55
N LEU A 145 7.07 13.12 15.15
CA LEU A 145 7.85 14.24 15.69
C LEU A 145 8.66 13.84 16.93
N ASP A 146 8.12 12.96 17.77
CA ASP A 146 8.85 12.38 18.91
C ASP A 146 10.08 11.58 18.42
N LEU A 147 9.94 10.85 17.31
CA LEU A 147 11.02 10.06 16.70
C LEU A 147 12.01 10.92 15.89
N ASN A 148 11.50 11.92 15.17
CA ASN A 148 12.26 12.82 14.32
C ASN A 148 11.69 14.25 14.43
N PRO A 149 12.22 15.09 15.33
CA PRO A 149 11.73 16.45 15.55
C PRO A 149 11.88 17.37 14.33
N ARG A 150 12.72 16.99 13.36
CA ARG A 150 12.95 17.73 12.10
C ARG A 150 12.07 17.23 10.96
N PHE A 151 11.22 16.22 11.19
CA PHE A 151 10.34 15.70 10.16
C PHE A 151 9.43 16.80 9.61
N ASP A 152 9.26 16.79 8.30
CA ASP A 152 8.40 17.74 7.61
C ASP A 152 7.70 17.04 6.44
N LEU A 153 6.46 17.46 6.19
CA LEU A 153 5.70 16.98 5.03
C LEU A 153 6.24 17.60 3.74
N SER A 154 6.16 16.85 2.64
CA SER A 154 6.48 17.41 1.32
C SER A 154 5.51 18.53 0.94
N PRO A 155 5.85 19.43 0.01
CA PRO A 155 4.95 20.49 -0.42
C PRO A 155 3.58 19.97 -0.91
N ALA A 156 3.56 18.84 -1.62
CA ALA A 156 2.33 18.20 -2.09
C ALA A 156 1.47 17.67 -0.93
N GLU A 157 2.09 17.11 0.11
CA GLU A 157 1.40 16.58 1.27
C GLU A 157 0.83 17.70 2.15
N LYS A 158 1.57 18.79 2.33
CA LYS A 158 1.11 19.99 3.04
C LYS A 158 -0.08 20.64 2.36
N GLY A 159 -0.11 20.64 1.03
CA GLY A 159 -1.22 21.18 0.23
C GLY A 159 -2.52 20.37 0.37
N HIS A 160 -2.50 19.17 0.94
CA HIS A 160 -3.71 18.38 1.13
C HIS A 160 -4.58 18.97 2.25
N PRO A 161 -5.90 19.20 2.03
CA PRO A 161 -6.77 19.96 2.93
C PRO A 161 -6.95 19.34 4.32
N ILE A 162 -6.62 18.05 4.48
CA ILE A 162 -6.72 17.35 5.77
C ILE A 162 -5.35 17.06 6.37
N TRP A 163 -4.34 16.71 5.56
CA TRP A 163 -3.04 16.26 6.08
C TRP A 163 -2.22 17.43 6.59
N GLY A 164 -2.13 18.51 5.82
CA GLY A 164 -1.41 19.72 6.21
C GLY A 164 -1.89 20.26 7.57
N PRO A 165 -3.18 20.58 7.73
CA PRO A 165 -3.68 21.09 9.00
C PRO A 165 -3.51 20.13 10.18
N ALA A 166 -3.60 18.81 9.95
CA ALA A 166 -3.38 17.81 11.00
C ALA A 166 -1.92 17.74 11.45
N PHE A 167 -0.98 17.76 10.51
CA PHE A 167 0.45 17.80 10.81
C PHE A 167 0.83 19.12 11.50
N GLU A 168 0.35 20.26 11.00
CA GLU A 168 0.61 21.56 11.61
C GLU A 168 0.09 21.65 13.04
N TYR A 169 -1.07 21.07 13.32
CA TYR A 169 -1.58 20.96 14.68
C TYR A 169 -0.63 20.15 15.58
N ALA A 170 -0.20 18.97 15.12
CA ALA A 170 0.74 18.12 15.88
C ALA A 170 2.07 18.83 16.12
N ARG A 171 2.62 19.50 15.09
CA ARG A 171 3.88 20.26 15.18
C ARG A 171 3.81 21.40 16.18
N ARG A 172 2.74 22.21 16.15
CA ARG A 172 2.54 23.26 17.15
C ARG A 172 2.44 22.70 18.56
N LYS A 173 1.73 21.59 18.74
CA LYS A 173 1.59 20.95 20.05
C LYS A 173 2.95 20.43 20.56
N HIS A 174 3.72 19.76 19.72
CA HIS A 174 5.06 19.25 20.05
C HIS A 174 6.05 20.37 20.35
N ALA A 175 5.90 21.55 19.73
CA ALA A 175 6.75 22.70 20.04
C ALA A 175 6.45 23.35 21.41
N LEU A 176 5.31 23.01 22.03
CA LEU A 176 4.87 23.54 23.33
C LEU A 176 5.09 22.57 24.50
N SER A 177 5.42 21.31 24.21
CA SER A 177 5.72 20.26 25.19
C SER A 177 7.20 20.19 25.50
#